data_AF-A0A4Y2KW06-F1
#
_entry.id   AF-A0A4Y2KW06-F1
#
_cell.length_a   1.000
_cell.length_b   1.000
_cell.length_c   1.000
_cell.angle_alpha   90.00
_cell.angle_beta   90.00
_cell.angle_gamma   90.00
#
_symmetry.space_group_name_H-M   'P 1'
#
loop_
_entity.id
_entity.type
_entity.pdbx_description
1 polymer ?
#
loop_
_entity_poly.entity_id
_entity_poly.type
_entity_poly.pdbx_seq_one_letter_code
_entity_poly.pdbx_strand_id
1 'polypeptide(L)'
;MSTGTSQTIMDNLNTYLTQLGKWKIKVNTDKCQAVYFTRRRSNPKPPMLYRRPISWSNSTRYLGVTLDKKLTYKEHIENIRTKYNGVKAHLYPLMGRKAKLSLRYKLLLYKALLRPVISYAAPVWGAAAKTHIKKLETLQNSTLRMITDAPWFIRNKNILHDLRVPTIKEFFSKLAINFFNQIDKHSNPAIRSIPKYDPSTNRKKRRPRTLLLQDE
;
A
#
# COMPACT_ATOMS: atom_id res chain seq x y z
N MET A 1 20.79 22.88 -8.33
CA MET A 1 20.21 23.90 -7.43
C MET A 1 19.09 23.34 -6.53
N SER A 2 19.37 22.47 -5.52
CA SER A 2 18.29 21.90 -4.68
C SER A 2 18.70 21.57 -3.22
N THR A 3 19.88 21.99 -2.79
CA THR A 3 20.39 21.77 -1.42
C THR A 3 19.74 22.72 -0.42
N GLY A 4 19.52 23.98 -0.78
CA GLY A 4 18.94 25.00 0.11
C GLY A 4 17.55 24.65 0.63
N THR A 5 16.62 24.23 -0.24
CA THR A 5 15.26 23.85 0.20
C THR A 5 15.24 22.64 1.13
N SER A 6 16.16 21.69 0.92
CA SER A 6 16.29 20.51 1.77
C SER A 6 16.77 20.91 3.18
N GLN A 7 17.72 21.85 3.26
CA GLN A 7 18.22 22.36 4.54
C GLN A 7 17.14 23.13 5.29
N THR A 8 16.44 24.07 4.63
CA THR A 8 15.34 24.83 5.24
C THR A 8 14.24 23.92 5.80
N ILE A 9 13.87 22.84 5.10
CA ILE A 9 12.89 21.87 5.59
C ILE A 9 13.40 21.15 6.84
N MET A 10 14.67 20.76 6.87
CA MET A 10 15.27 20.08 8.02
C MET A 10 15.39 21.01 9.23
N ASP A 11 15.71 22.28 9.01
CA ASP A 11 15.80 23.29 10.09
C ASP A 11 14.42 23.60 10.67
N ASN A 12 13.40 23.73 9.82
CA ASN A 12 12.01 23.87 10.26
C ASN A 12 11.57 22.64 11.06
N LEU A 13 11.89 21.43 10.59
CA LEU A 13 11.57 20.19 11.29
C LEU A 13 12.24 20.15 12.67
N ASN A 14 13.54 20.47 12.76
CA ASN A 14 14.24 20.55 14.04
C ASN A 14 13.59 21.60 14.98
N THR A 15 13.17 22.73 14.44
CA THR A 15 12.44 23.77 15.20
C THR A 15 11.15 23.21 15.80
N TYR A 16 10.33 22.52 15.01
CA TYR A 16 9.11 21.86 15.52
C TYR A 16 9.42 20.80 16.59
N LEU A 17 10.47 19.99 16.38
CA LEU A 17 10.86 18.98 17.36
C LEU A 17 11.30 19.60 18.70
N THR A 18 11.93 20.78 18.68
CA THR A 18 12.25 21.51 19.92
C THR A 18 11.00 22.08 20.60
N GLN A 19 9.99 22.50 19.83
CA GLN A 19 8.73 23.00 20.39
C GLN A 19 7.91 21.92 21.09
N LEU A 20 8.00 20.65 20.67
CA LEU A 20 7.35 19.53 21.38
C LEU A 20 7.77 19.44 22.85
N GLY A 21 9.02 19.81 23.17
CA GLY A 21 9.51 19.87 24.55
C GLY A 21 8.78 20.91 25.40
N LYS A 22 8.31 22.02 24.80
CA LYS A 22 7.51 23.04 25.51
C LYS A 22 6.16 22.50 25.95
N TRP A 23 5.60 21.54 25.22
CA TRP A 23 4.28 20.98 25.47
C TRP A 23 4.31 19.89 26.56
N LYS A 24 5.47 19.68 27.21
CA LYS A 24 5.70 18.62 28.22
C LYS A 24 5.37 17.20 27.69
N ILE A 25 5.39 17.00 26.38
CA ILE A 25 5.15 15.69 25.74
C ILE A 25 6.49 14.98 25.58
N LYS A 26 6.69 13.87 26.31
CA LYS A 26 7.87 13.02 26.16
C LYS A 26 7.73 12.11 24.94
N VAL A 27 8.50 12.40 23.89
CA VAL A 27 8.54 11.56 22.68
C VAL A 27 9.46 10.37 22.91
N ASN A 28 9.01 9.17 22.53
CA ASN A 28 9.82 7.96 22.57
C ASN A 28 10.76 7.94 21.36
N THR A 29 12.05 8.21 21.60
CA THR A 29 13.09 8.25 20.57
C THR A 29 13.31 6.92 19.87
N ASP A 30 13.07 5.80 20.54
CA ASP A 30 13.36 4.46 20.02
C ASP A 30 12.32 4.02 18.98
N LYS A 31 11.10 4.60 19.07
CA LYS A 31 10.04 4.44 18.07
C LYS A 31 10.17 5.42 16.90
N CYS A 32 11.04 6.41 16.99
CA CYS A 32 11.23 7.40 15.94
C CYS A 32 12.16 6.87 14.85
N GLN A 33 11.74 7.03 13.59
CA GLN A 33 12.55 6.69 12.43
C GLN A 33 12.44 7.82 11.41
N ALA A 34 13.56 8.17 10.80
CA ALA A 34 13.60 9.17 9.74
C ALA A 34 13.77 8.45 8.39
N VAL A 35 12.90 8.76 7.42
CA VAL A 35 13.03 8.25 6.04
C VAL A 35 13.06 9.42 5.08
N TYR A 36 14.13 9.50 4.28
CA TYR A 36 14.27 10.55 3.27
C TYR A 36 13.82 10.03 1.90
N PHE A 37 12.59 10.35 1.49
CA PHE A 37 12.00 9.84 0.25
C PHE A 37 12.66 10.42 -1.02
N THR A 38 13.77 9.82 -1.44
CA THR A 38 14.56 10.27 -2.59
C THR A 38 15.14 9.12 -3.40
N ARG A 39 15.41 9.37 -4.68
CA ARG A 39 16.22 8.48 -5.54
C ARG A 39 17.70 8.88 -5.54
N ARG A 40 18.07 10.00 -4.90
CA ARG A 40 19.47 10.42 -4.76
C ARG A 40 20.23 9.45 -3.84
N ARG A 41 21.52 9.28 -4.14
CA ARG A 41 22.42 8.41 -3.37
C ARG A 41 22.82 9.03 -2.03
N SER A 42 22.97 10.34 -1.98
CA SER A 42 23.33 11.06 -0.76
C SER A 42 22.11 11.45 0.09
N ASN A 43 22.24 11.27 1.40
CA ASN A 43 21.30 11.73 2.42
C ASN A 43 21.87 12.98 3.11
N PRO A 44 21.02 13.96 3.45
CA PRO A 44 21.44 15.08 4.29
C PRO A 44 21.74 14.61 5.73
N LYS A 45 22.27 15.53 6.56
CA LYS A 45 22.47 15.27 7.99
C LYS A 45 21.15 14.80 8.64
N PRO A 46 21.18 13.82 9.54
CA PRO A 46 19.97 13.30 10.18
C PRO A 46 19.28 14.37 11.04
N PRO A 47 17.94 14.31 11.17
CA PRO A 47 17.22 15.21 12.07
C PRO A 47 17.55 14.90 13.53
N MET A 48 17.48 15.92 14.38
CA MET A 48 17.80 15.78 15.81
C MET A 48 16.55 15.91 16.67
N LEU A 49 16.38 14.96 17.60
CA LEU A 49 15.34 14.98 18.62
C LEU A 49 15.99 14.92 20.00
N TYR A 50 15.75 15.92 20.86
CA TYR A 50 16.42 16.05 22.17
C TYR A 50 17.95 15.96 22.10
N ARG A 51 18.57 16.59 21.09
CA ARG A 51 20.02 16.51 20.80
C ARG A 51 20.53 15.09 20.47
N ARG A 52 19.63 14.12 20.24
CA ARG A 52 19.96 12.78 19.74
C ARG A 52 19.63 12.68 18.25
N PRO A 53 20.54 12.17 17.40
CA PRO A 53 20.26 11.99 15.99
C PRO A 53 19.26 10.84 15.77
N ILE A 54 18.25 11.06 14.94
CA ILE A 54 17.38 9.98 14.47
C ILE A 54 18.01 9.37 13.21
N SER A 55 18.41 8.11 13.30
CA SER A 55 19.03 7.40 12.19
C SER A 55 18.13 7.32 10.97
N TRP A 56 18.75 7.46 9.78
CA TRP A 56 18.05 7.24 8.52
C TRP A 56 17.72 5.76 8.33
N SER A 57 16.46 5.46 8.01
CA SER A 57 16.01 4.14 7.58
C SER A 57 15.67 4.13 6.09
N ASN A 58 15.80 2.95 5.47
CA ASN A 58 15.41 2.73 4.08
C ASN A 58 13.91 2.44 3.91
N SER A 59 13.23 2.02 4.97
CA SER A 59 11.79 1.81 4.98
C SER A 59 11.21 2.18 6.35
N THR A 60 9.93 2.53 6.37
CA THR A 60 9.20 2.75 7.63
C THR A 60 7.77 2.25 7.50
N ARG A 61 7.20 1.78 8.61
CA ARG A 61 5.82 1.31 8.67
C ARG A 61 4.93 2.42 9.21
N TYR A 62 4.00 2.88 8.39
CA TYR A 62 3.00 3.88 8.77
C TYR A 62 1.59 3.33 8.60
N LEU A 63 0.84 3.24 9.71
CA LEU A 63 -0.54 2.72 9.74
C LEU A 63 -0.71 1.38 9.00
N GLY A 64 0.26 0.47 9.12
CA GLY A 64 0.21 -0.83 8.46
C GLY A 64 0.70 -0.86 7.00
N VAL A 65 1.13 0.27 6.43
CA VAL A 65 1.75 0.35 5.10
C VAL A 65 3.26 0.53 5.24
N THR A 66 4.05 -0.31 4.58
CA THR A 66 5.51 -0.14 4.52
C THR A 66 5.88 0.81 3.38
N LEU A 67 6.53 1.91 3.71
CA LEU A 67 6.99 2.94 2.78
C LEU A 67 8.49 2.83 2.56
N ASP A 68 8.89 2.32 1.40
CA ASP A 68 10.30 2.28 0.99
C ASP A 68 10.79 3.70 0.64
N LYS A 69 12.09 3.98 0.81
CA LYS A 69 12.78 5.23 0.43
C LYS A 69 12.43 5.69 -0.99
N LYS A 70 12.24 4.75 -1.92
CA LYS A 70 11.94 5.01 -3.34
C LYS A 70 10.44 5.01 -3.67
N LEU A 71 9.57 4.72 -2.69
CA LEU A 71 8.12 4.52 -2.83
C LEU A 71 7.78 3.47 -3.91
N THR A 72 8.57 2.40 -3.93
CA THR A 72 8.36 1.24 -4.83
C THR A 72 7.30 0.27 -4.30
N TYR A 73 7.07 0.27 -2.98
CA TYR A 73 6.20 -0.66 -2.27
C TYR A 73 6.58 -2.13 -2.46
N LYS A 74 7.87 -2.40 -2.73
CA LYS A 74 8.36 -3.76 -2.96
C LYS A 74 8.31 -4.55 -1.66
N GLU A 75 8.84 -3.97 -0.58
CA GLU A 75 8.83 -4.58 0.75
C GLU A 75 7.40 -4.77 1.25
N HIS A 76 6.55 -3.76 1.07
CA HIS A 76 5.13 -3.80 1.41
C HIS A 76 4.39 -4.96 0.74
N ILE A 77 4.59 -5.16 -0.56
CA ILE A 77 3.90 -6.21 -1.32
C ILE A 77 4.40 -7.60 -0.93
N GLU A 78 5.69 -7.75 -0.58
CA GLU A 78 6.18 -9.02 -0.05
C GLU A 78 5.60 -9.30 1.34
N ASN A 79 5.49 -8.29 2.20
CA ASN A 79 4.83 -8.40 3.51
C ASN A 79 3.34 -8.77 3.39
N ILE A 80 2.63 -8.22 2.40
CA ILE A 80 1.25 -8.63 2.08
C ILE A 80 1.24 -10.10 1.66
N ARG A 81 2.17 -10.53 0.80
CA ARG A 81 2.24 -11.91 0.31
C ARG A 81 2.51 -12.91 1.42
N THR A 82 3.45 -12.62 2.32
CA THR A 82 3.74 -13.49 3.48
C THR A 82 2.53 -13.58 4.40
N LYS A 83 1.91 -12.44 4.73
CA LYS A 83 0.68 -12.40 5.54
C LYS A 83 -0.47 -13.15 4.88
N TYR A 84 -0.68 -12.96 3.58
CA TYR A 84 -1.71 -13.63 2.81
C TYR A 84 -1.53 -15.14 2.82
N ASN A 85 -0.30 -15.62 2.58
CA ASN A 85 0.01 -17.05 2.59
C ASN A 85 -0.18 -17.64 3.99
N GLY A 86 0.19 -16.91 5.05
CA GLY A 86 -0.08 -17.30 6.43
C GLY A 86 -1.58 -17.50 6.66
N VAL A 87 -2.41 -16.51 6.35
CA VAL A 87 -3.87 -16.62 6.50
C VAL A 87 -4.44 -17.74 5.63
N LYS A 88 -3.98 -17.87 4.39
CA LYS A 88 -4.39 -18.92 3.47
C LYS A 88 -4.08 -20.32 4.01
N ALA A 89 -2.91 -20.50 4.62
CA ALA A 89 -2.51 -21.78 5.22
C ALA A 89 -3.46 -22.19 6.37
N HIS A 90 -3.83 -21.25 7.23
CA HIS A 90 -4.80 -21.49 8.32
C HIS A 90 -6.20 -21.83 7.77
N LEU A 91 -6.59 -21.22 6.65
CA LEU A 91 -7.88 -21.50 6.00
C LEU A 91 -7.87 -22.73 5.08
N TYR A 92 -6.70 -23.32 4.83
CA TYR A 92 -6.56 -24.44 3.90
C TYR A 92 -7.46 -25.65 4.23
N PRO A 93 -7.65 -26.06 5.49
CA PRO A 93 -8.55 -27.16 5.82
C PRO A 93 -10.02 -26.91 5.42
N LEU A 94 -10.45 -25.65 5.39
CA LEU A 94 -11.83 -25.25 5.07
C LEU A 94 -12.04 -24.94 3.58
N MET A 95 -11.00 -24.44 2.92
CA MET A 95 -11.06 -23.98 1.53
C MET A 95 -10.42 -24.95 0.52
N GLY A 96 -9.70 -25.96 1.00
CA GLY A 96 -8.99 -26.91 0.17
C GLY A 96 -9.92 -27.80 -0.67
N ARG A 97 -9.31 -28.58 -1.56
CA ARG A 97 -10.00 -29.53 -2.46
C ARG A 97 -10.84 -30.55 -1.70
N LYS A 98 -10.27 -31.12 -0.63
CA LYS A 98 -10.92 -32.12 0.22
C LYS A 98 -11.97 -31.54 1.18
N ALA A 99 -12.11 -30.22 1.26
CA ALA A 99 -13.06 -29.59 2.16
C ALA A 99 -14.48 -29.75 1.62
N LYS A 100 -15.39 -30.28 2.46
CA LYS A 100 -16.82 -30.50 2.15
C LYS A 100 -17.65 -29.21 2.03
N LEU A 101 -17.03 -28.06 2.28
CA LEU A 101 -17.69 -26.77 2.25
C LEU A 101 -18.15 -26.42 0.82
N SER A 102 -19.36 -25.88 0.67
CA SER A 102 -19.86 -25.48 -0.65
C SER A 102 -19.03 -24.33 -1.25
N LEU A 103 -19.02 -24.24 -2.58
CA LEU A 103 -18.30 -23.20 -3.32
C LEU A 103 -18.65 -21.79 -2.83
N ARG A 104 -19.93 -21.55 -2.55
CA ARG A 104 -20.45 -20.26 -2.07
C ARG A 104 -19.76 -19.82 -0.77
N TYR A 105 -19.63 -20.72 0.21
CA TYR A 105 -19.01 -20.40 1.49
C TYR A 105 -17.48 -20.30 1.39
N LYS A 106 -16.84 -21.13 0.57
CA LYS A 106 -15.39 -20.97 0.27
C LYS A 106 -15.10 -19.59 -0.33
N LEU A 107 -15.95 -19.14 -1.24
CA LEU A 107 -15.85 -17.83 -1.87
C LEU A 107 -16.14 -16.69 -0.88
N LEU A 108 -17.09 -16.88 0.04
CA LEU A 108 -17.35 -15.95 1.13
C LEU A 108 -16.11 -15.77 2.02
N LEU A 109 -15.46 -16.86 2.44
CA LEU A 109 -14.21 -16.83 3.22
C LEU A 109 -13.11 -16.08 2.48
N TYR A 110 -12.96 -16.31 1.17
CA TYR A 110 -12.02 -15.54 0.35
C TYR A 110 -12.30 -14.04 0.39
N LYS A 111 -13.56 -13.64 0.16
CA LYS A 111 -13.97 -12.22 0.14
C LYS A 111 -13.82 -11.56 1.51
N ALA A 112 -14.10 -12.28 2.60
CA ALA A 112 -14.14 -11.75 3.95
C ALA A 112 -12.76 -11.71 4.64
N LEU A 113 -11.90 -12.71 4.41
CA LEU A 113 -10.65 -12.85 5.16
C LEU A 113 -9.40 -12.60 4.31
N LEU A 114 -9.37 -13.13 3.09
CA LEU A 114 -8.18 -13.08 2.24
C LEU A 114 -8.09 -11.80 1.41
N ARG A 115 -9.21 -11.36 0.81
CA ARG A 115 -9.25 -10.13 0.00
C ARG A 115 -8.84 -8.88 0.79
N PRO A 116 -9.28 -8.66 2.04
CA PRO A 116 -8.88 -7.48 2.81
C PRO A 116 -7.39 -7.40 3.10
N VAL A 117 -6.70 -8.54 3.24
CA VAL A 117 -5.23 -8.59 3.41
C VAL A 117 -4.52 -7.96 2.20
N ILE A 118 -5.03 -8.23 1.00
CA ILE A 118 -4.47 -7.68 -0.24
C ILE A 118 -4.94 -6.25 -0.48
N SER A 119 -6.17 -5.88 -0.10
CA SER A 119 -6.75 -4.59 -0.47
C SER A 119 -6.57 -3.46 0.55
N TYR A 120 -6.01 -3.75 1.72
CA TYR A 120 -5.78 -2.74 2.74
C TYR A 120 -4.92 -1.58 2.21
N ALA A 121 -5.43 -0.35 2.34
CA ALA A 121 -4.79 0.88 1.85
C ALA A 121 -4.43 0.86 0.34
N ALA A 122 -5.10 0.03 -0.47
CA ALA A 122 -4.84 -0.08 -1.91
C ALA A 122 -4.87 1.26 -2.68
N PRO A 123 -5.71 2.26 -2.35
CA PRO A 123 -5.64 3.58 -3.00
C PRO A 123 -4.27 4.27 -2.89
N VAL A 124 -3.49 3.97 -1.84
CA VAL A 124 -2.18 4.59 -1.59
C VAL A 124 -1.06 3.93 -2.41
N TRP A 125 -0.99 2.60 -2.40
CA TRP A 125 0.13 1.86 -2.99
C TRP A 125 -0.24 1.07 -4.25
N GLY A 126 -1.52 0.97 -4.60
CA GLY A 126 -2.00 0.20 -5.75
C GLY A 126 -1.47 0.71 -7.09
N ALA A 127 -0.99 1.96 -7.15
CA ALA A 127 -0.29 2.54 -8.30
C ALA A 127 1.16 2.01 -8.49
N ALA A 128 1.57 0.99 -7.71
CA ALA A 128 2.87 0.33 -7.82
C ALA A 128 3.13 -0.25 -9.22
N ALA A 129 4.36 -0.75 -9.44
CA ALA A 129 4.74 -1.35 -10.71
C ALA A 129 3.83 -2.52 -11.08
N LYS A 130 3.47 -2.64 -12.38
CA LYS A 130 2.62 -3.73 -12.91
C LYS A 130 3.14 -5.11 -12.51
N THR A 131 4.46 -5.28 -12.45
CA THR A 131 5.13 -6.51 -12.00
C THR A 131 4.81 -6.89 -10.56
N HIS A 132 4.68 -5.92 -9.66
CA HIS A 132 4.33 -6.17 -8.26
C HIS A 132 2.84 -6.47 -8.11
N ILE A 133 1.97 -5.76 -8.81
CA ILE A 133 0.52 -6.04 -8.81
C ILE A 133 0.23 -7.44 -9.37
N LYS A 134 0.94 -7.85 -10.43
CA LYS A 134 0.83 -9.20 -11.00
C LYS A 134 1.12 -10.31 -9.97
N LYS A 135 2.04 -10.08 -9.01
CA LYS A 135 2.28 -11.05 -7.92
C LYS A 135 1.04 -11.25 -7.05
N LEU A 136 0.30 -10.17 -6.75
CA LEU A 136 -0.94 -10.24 -5.97
C LEU A 136 -2.07 -10.89 -6.76
N GLU A 137 -2.15 -10.64 -8.07
CA GLU A 137 -3.08 -11.34 -8.96
C GLU A 137 -2.82 -12.85 -9.00
N THR A 138 -1.55 -13.27 -9.00
CA THR A 138 -1.19 -14.69 -8.90
C THR A 138 -1.69 -15.31 -7.60
N LEU A 139 -1.64 -14.60 -6.47
CA LEU A 139 -2.18 -15.08 -5.19
C LEU A 139 -3.70 -15.26 -5.25
N GLN A 140 -4.43 -14.28 -5.79
CA GLN A 140 -5.87 -14.38 -6.01
C GLN A 140 -6.19 -15.57 -6.91
N ASN A 141 -5.57 -15.66 -8.09
CA ASN A 141 -5.84 -16.71 -9.07
C ASN A 141 -5.53 -18.10 -8.53
N SER A 142 -4.40 -18.27 -7.83
CA SER A 142 -4.05 -19.53 -7.15
C SER A 142 -5.10 -19.94 -6.12
N THR A 143 -5.66 -18.97 -5.39
CA THR A 143 -6.66 -19.23 -4.36
C THR A 143 -8.02 -19.57 -4.97
N LEU A 144 -8.45 -18.84 -6.00
CA LEU A 144 -9.70 -19.13 -6.70
C LEU A 144 -9.68 -20.51 -7.36
N ARG A 145 -8.56 -20.89 -7.98
CA ARG A 145 -8.37 -22.24 -8.52
C ARG A 145 -8.48 -23.33 -7.47
N MET A 146 -7.94 -23.09 -6.28
CA MET A 146 -8.05 -24.02 -5.16
C MET A 146 -9.49 -24.17 -4.70
N ILE A 147 -10.24 -23.06 -4.65
CA ILE A 147 -11.65 -23.04 -4.25
C ILE A 147 -12.54 -23.79 -5.25
N THR A 148 -12.32 -23.60 -6.55
CA THR A 148 -13.11 -24.23 -7.62
C THR A 148 -12.64 -25.61 -8.03
N ASP A 149 -11.51 -26.06 -7.49
CA ASP A 149 -10.78 -27.23 -7.94
C ASP A 149 -10.56 -27.28 -9.47
N ALA A 150 -10.25 -26.12 -10.07
CA ALA A 150 -10.17 -26.00 -11.52
C ALA A 150 -8.87 -26.64 -12.07
N PRO A 151 -8.94 -27.47 -13.13
CA PRO A 151 -7.77 -28.03 -13.78
C PRO A 151 -6.91 -26.96 -14.48
N TRP A 152 -5.66 -27.31 -14.78
CA TRP A 152 -4.63 -26.38 -15.26
C TRP A 152 -4.99 -25.68 -16.58
N PHE A 153 -5.71 -26.37 -17.48
CA PHE A 153 -6.05 -25.87 -18.81
C PHE A 153 -7.19 -24.83 -18.81
N ILE A 154 -8.00 -24.74 -17.75
CA ILE A 154 -9.02 -23.69 -17.64
C ILE A 154 -8.32 -22.35 -17.46
N ARG A 155 -8.68 -21.33 -18.24
CA ARG A 155 -8.07 -20.00 -18.15
C ARG A 155 -8.51 -19.28 -16.87
N ASN A 156 -7.60 -18.55 -16.22
CA ASN A 156 -7.93 -17.76 -15.01
C ASN A 156 -9.05 -16.74 -15.24
N LYS A 157 -9.13 -16.16 -16.44
CA LYS A 157 -10.19 -15.22 -16.82
C LYS A 157 -11.58 -15.85 -16.74
N ASN A 158 -11.72 -17.11 -17.16
CA ASN A 158 -12.99 -17.84 -17.12
C ASN A 158 -13.40 -18.08 -15.65
N ILE A 159 -12.46 -18.53 -14.80
CA ILE A 159 -12.72 -18.71 -13.36
C ILE A 159 -13.19 -17.41 -12.71
N LEU A 160 -12.55 -16.27 -13.04
CA LEU A 160 -12.94 -14.97 -12.50
C LEU A 160 -14.35 -14.57 -12.96
N HIS A 161 -14.65 -14.77 -14.25
CA HIS A 161 -15.95 -14.48 -14.85
C HIS A 161 -17.05 -15.31 -14.19
N ASP A 162 -16.88 -16.63 -14.11
CA ASP A 162 -17.87 -17.56 -13.57
C ASP A 162 -18.15 -17.30 -12.08
N LEU A 163 -17.10 -16.97 -11.31
CA LEU A 163 -17.23 -16.60 -9.89
C LEU A 163 -17.67 -15.15 -9.65
N ARG A 164 -17.81 -14.34 -10.72
CA ARG A 164 -18.09 -12.89 -10.65
C ARG A 164 -17.12 -12.16 -9.70
N VAL A 165 -15.84 -12.49 -9.80
CA VAL A 165 -14.77 -11.88 -9.02
C VAL A 165 -13.94 -10.96 -9.93
N PRO A 166 -13.83 -9.66 -9.63
CA PRO A 166 -13.01 -8.74 -10.43
C PRO A 166 -11.53 -9.07 -10.29
N THR A 167 -10.73 -8.62 -11.25
CA THR A 167 -9.26 -8.66 -11.12
C THR A 167 -8.82 -7.78 -9.94
N ILE A 168 -7.62 -8.04 -9.38
CA ILE A 168 -7.07 -7.19 -8.30
C ILE A 168 -6.94 -5.75 -8.79
N LYS A 169 -6.52 -5.56 -10.04
CA LYS A 169 -6.40 -4.24 -10.65
C LYS A 169 -7.74 -3.51 -10.74
N GLU A 170 -8.79 -4.15 -11.24
CA GLU A 170 -10.15 -3.57 -11.28
C GLU A 170 -10.64 -3.23 -9.87
N PHE A 171 -10.43 -4.14 -8.92
CA PHE A 171 -10.86 -3.93 -7.54
C PHE A 171 -10.13 -2.73 -6.89
N PHE A 172 -8.83 -2.60 -7.11
CA PHE A 172 -8.05 -1.45 -6.61
C PHE A 172 -8.47 -0.15 -7.27
N SER A 173 -8.76 -0.17 -8.56
CA SER A 173 -9.26 0.99 -9.29
C SER A 173 -10.59 1.46 -8.71
N LYS A 174 -11.51 0.53 -8.44
CA LYS A 174 -12.79 0.83 -7.77
C LYS A 174 -12.60 1.43 -6.37
N LEU A 175 -11.70 0.87 -5.57
CA LEU A 175 -11.37 1.42 -4.24
C LEU A 175 -10.76 2.82 -4.34
N ALA A 176 -9.88 3.05 -5.30
CA ALA A 176 -9.24 4.34 -5.53
C ALA A 176 -10.26 5.40 -5.96
N ILE A 177 -11.16 5.07 -6.90
CA ILE A 177 -12.24 5.97 -7.34
C ILE A 177 -13.09 6.40 -6.15
N ASN A 178 -13.57 5.44 -5.35
CA ASN A 178 -14.38 5.75 -4.18
C ASN A 178 -13.65 6.64 -3.17
N PHE A 179 -12.38 6.31 -2.88
CA PHE A 179 -11.55 7.04 -1.94
C PHE A 179 -11.27 8.48 -2.38
N PHE A 180 -10.85 8.68 -3.64
CA PHE A 180 -10.53 10.02 -4.14
C PHE A 180 -11.79 10.88 -4.32
N ASN A 181 -12.92 10.29 -4.75
CA ASN A 181 -14.20 11.00 -4.82
C ASN A 181 -14.65 11.50 -3.43
N GLN A 182 -14.43 10.69 -2.37
CA GLN A 182 -14.71 11.12 -1.00
C GLN A 182 -13.79 12.27 -0.55
N ILE A 183 -12.49 12.20 -0.89
CA ILE A 183 -11.54 13.27 -0.60
C ILE A 183 -11.94 14.57 -1.29
N ASP A 184 -12.28 14.52 -2.58
CA ASP A 184 -12.63 15.71 -3.35
C ASP A 184 -13.94 16.35 -2.87
N LYS A 185 -14.86 15.56 -2.30
CA LYS A 185 -16.13 16.04 -1.70
C LYS A 185 -16.02 16.42 -0.22
N HIS A 186 -14.86 16.22 0.41
CA HIS A 186 -14.73 16.40 1.86
C HIS A 186 -14.91 17.86 2.28
N SER A 187 -15.58 18.10 3.40
CA SER A 187 -15.84 19.44 3.94
C SER A 187 -14.61 20.08 4.60
N ASN A 188 -13.81 19.27 5.29
CA ASN A 188 -12.62 19.71 6.04
C ASN A 188 -11.66 20.58 5.19
N PRO A 189 -11.36 21.82 5.63
CA PRO A 189 -10.49 22.74 4.91
C PRO A 189 -9.06 22.22 4.74
N ALA A 190 -8.53 21.46 5.71
CA ALA A 190 -7.18 20.90 5.63
C ALA A 190 -7.04 19.84 4.52
N ILE A 191 -8.14 19.17 4.16
CA ILE A 191 -8.15 18.22 3.04
C ILE A 191 -8.26 18.97 1.71
N ARG A 192 -9.06 20.06 1.68
CA ARG A 192 -9.20 20.91 0.49
C ARG A 192 -7.91 21.67 0.14
N SER A 193 -7.09 21.98 1.14
CA SER A 193 -5.79 22.63 0.94
C SER A 193 -4.72 21.69 0.38
N ILE A 194 -4.98 20.37 0.33
CA ILE A 194 -4.03 19.41 -0.26
C ILE A 194 -3.90 19.71 -1.76
N PRO A 195 -2.67 19.94 -2.26
CA PRO A 195 -2.48 20.28 -3.66
C PRO A 195 -2.91 19.13 -4.58
N LYS A 196 -3.82 19.43 -5.49
CA LYS A 196 -4.21 18.51 -6.56
C LYS A 196 -3.07 18.42 -7.58
N TYR A 197 -2.88 17.23 -8.14
CA TYR A 197 -1.99 17.02 -9.27
C TYR A 197 -2.72 16.26 -10.35
N ASP A 198 -2.38 16.55 -11.60
CA ASP A 198 -2.90 15.84 -12.76
C ASP A 198 -2.22 14.46 -12.89
N PRO A 199 -2.98 13.35 -12.80
CA PRO A 199 -2.44 12.02 -12.93
C PRO A 199 -1.96 11.67 -14.35
N SER A 200 -2.43 12.37 -15.39
CA SER A 200 -2.10 12.12 -16.80
C SER A 200 -0.70 12.60 -17.17
N THR A 201 -0.17 13.60 -16.44
CA THR A 201 1.17 14.12 -16.67
C THR A 201 2.22 13.00 -16.57
N ASN A 202 2.92 12.77 -17.68
CA ASN A 202 3.92 11.71 -17.76
C ASN A 202 5.08 12.01 -16.79
N ARG A 203 5.13 11.26 -15.69
CA ARG A 203 6.14 11.41 -14.65
C ARG A 203 6.92 10.11 -14.53
N LYS A 204 8.22 10.23 -14.29
CA LYS A 204 9.10 9.11 -13.90
C LYS A 204 8.64 8.39 -12.60
N LYS A 205 7.63 8.92 -11.90
CA LYS A 205 7.05 8.41 -10.66
C LYS A 205 5.53 8.32 -10.81
N ARG A 206 5.00 7.10 -10.73
CA ARG A 206 3.57 6.86 -10.56
C ARG A 206 3.14 7.39 -9.20
N ARG A 207 1.99 8.04 -9.15
CA ARG A 207 1.41 8.56 -7.92
C ARG A 207 0.06 7.88 -7.67
N PRO A 208 -0.49 7.91 -6.45
CA PRO A 208 -1.73 7.21 -6.10
C PRO A 208 -2.90 7.41 -7.08
N ARG A 209 -3.21 8.66 -7.46
CA ARG A 209 -4.25 9.01 -8.46
C ARG A 209 -4.01 8.48 -9.87
N THR A 210 -2.84 7.95 -10.21
CA THR A 210 -2.61 7.26 -11.49
C THR A 210 -3.51 6.02 -11.61
N LEU A 211 -4.01 5.46 -10.51
CA LEU A 211 -5.04 4.40 -10.51
C LEU A 211 -6.39 4.81 -11.11
N LEU A 212 -6.66 6.11 -11.22
CA LEU A 212 -7.88 6.63 -11.84
C LEU A 212 -7.82 6.58 -13.37
N LEU A 213 -6.61 6.54 -13.92
CA LEU A 213 -6.41 6.39 -15.35
C LEU A 213 -6.65 4.92 -15.68
N GLN A 214 -7.62 4.66 -16.56
CA GLN A 214 -7.74 3.35 -17.17
C GLN A 214 -6.49 3.14 -18.03
N ASP A 215 -5.80 2.01 -17.85
CA ASP A 215 -4.76 1.63 -18.82
C ASP A 215 -5.51 1.37 -20.14
N GLU A 216 -5.39 2.28 -21.10
CA GLU A 216 -5.52 1.94 -22.53
C GLU A 216 -4.47 0.87 -22.90
#